data_AF-A0A0S9EDY6-F1
#
_entry.id   AF-A0A0S9EDY6-F1
#
_cell.length_a   1.000
_cell.length_b   1.000
_cell.length_c   1.000
_cell.angle_alpha   90.00
_cell.angle_beta   90.00
_cell.angle_gamma   90.00
#
_symmetry.space_group_name_H-M   'P 1'
#
loop_
_entity.id
_entity.type
_entity.pdbx_description
1 polymer ?
#
loop_
_entity_poly.entity_id
_entity_poly.type
_entity_poly.pdbx_seq_one_letter_code
_entity_poly.pdbx_strand_id
1 'polypeptide(L)' 'MSAPHTPSLADGIADAIGFVGGALAGFWIGQWLGFDIFAPGYGTKTLLGIALVGLGGGLGLHAARRWQASRRERTPD' A
#
# COMPACT_ATOMS: atom_id res chain seq x y z
N MET A 1 -22.05 24.72 -1.68
CA MET A 1 -21.57 23.45 -1.12
C MET A 1 -21.27 22.50 -2.27
N SER A 2 -20.00 22.16 -2.52
CA SER A 2 -19.65 21.13 -3.52
C SER A 2 -20.22 19.79 -3.08
N ALA A 3 -20.89 19.07 -3.98
CA ALA A 3 -21.56 17.81 -3.68
C ALA A 3 -20.58 16.79 -3.04
N PRO A 4 -21.05 15.93 -2.11
CA PRO A 4 -20.21 14.88 -1.55
C PRO A 4 -19.75 13.93 -2.65
N HIS A 5 -18.43 13.87 -2.88
CA HIS A 5 -17.83 12.95 -3.83
C HIS A 5 -18.01 11.51 -3.35
N THR A 6 -18.86 10.73 -4.03
CA THR A 6 -18.88 9.29 -3.87
C THR A 6 -17.68 8.69 -4.60
N PRO A 7 -16.76 7.99 -3.91
CA PRO A 7 -15.67 7.29 -4.57
C PRO A 7 -16.25 6.23 -5.51
N SER A 8 -15.69 6.15 -6.73
CA SER A 8 -16.11 5.12 -7.68
C SER A 8 -15.54 3.76 -7.28
N LEU A 9 -16.18 2.67 -7.74
CA LEU A 9 -15.65 1.32 -7.51
C LEU A 9 -14.24 1.16 -8.12
N ALA A 10 -13.96 1.85 -9.23
CA ALA A 10 -12.64 1.86 -9.86
C ALA A 10 -11.56 2.51 -8.96
N ASP A 11 -11.90 3.59 -8.26
CA ASP A 11 -10.98 4.23 -7.30
C ASP A 11 -10.64 3.29 -6.13
N GLY A 12 -11.66 2.58 -5.63
CA GLY A 12 -11.47 1.57 -4.58
C GLY A 12 -10.60 0.38 -5.04
N ILE A 13 -10.79 -0.09 -6.27
CA ILE A 13 -9.97 -1.16 -6.85
C ILE A 13 -8.51 -0.69 -7.01
N ALA A 14 -8.28 0.52 -7.50
CA ALA A 14 -6.94 1.06 -7.65
C ALA A 14 -6.25 1.29 -6.28
N ASP A 15 -6.99 1.68 -5.25
CA ASP A 15 -6.49 1.74 -3.87
C ASP A 15 -6.11 0.35 -3.34
N ALA A 16 -6.94 -0.66 -3.58
CA ALA A 16 -6.65 -2.04 -3.19
C ALA A 16 -5.42 -2.61 -3.91
N ILE A 17 -5.28 -2.34 -5.22
CA ILE A 17 -4.09 -2.73 -6.01
C ILE A 17 -2.85 -2.01 -5.48
N GLY A 18 -2.96 -0.72 -5.15
CA GLY A 18 -1.88 0.05 -4.53
C GLY A 18 -1.44 -0.53 -3.19
N PHE A 19 -2.40 -0.90 -2.34
CA PHE A 19 -2.14 -1.55 -1.07
C PHE A 19 -1.46 -2.92 -1.23
N VAL A 20 -2.00 -3.80 -2.07
CA VAL A 20 -1.45 -5.14 -2.29
C VAL A 20 -0.06 -5.05 -2.93
N GLY A 21 0.13 -4.18 -3.92
CA GLY A 21 1.42 -3.94 -4.54
C GLY A 21 2.46 -3.39 -3.56
N GLY A 22 2.05 -2.44 -2.71
CA GLY A 22 2.90 -1.89 -1.65
C GLY A 22 3.28 -2.93 -0.60
N ALA A 23 2.33 -3.77 -0.18
CA ALA A 23 2.57 -4.82 0.80
C ALA A 23 3.52 -5.88 0.22
N LEU A 24 3.35 -6.26 -1.04
CA LEU A 24 4.23 -7.20 -1.72
C LEU A 24 5.65 -6.64 -1.89
N ALA A 25 5.79 -5.34 -2.19
CA ALA A 25 7.08 -4.67 -2.22
C ALA A 25 7.74 -4.63 -0.84
N GLY A 26 6.97 -4.30 0.22
CA GLY A 26 7.46 -4.35 1.60
C GLY A 26 7.89 -5.75 2.03
N PHE A 27 7.17 -6.78 1.60
CA PHE A 27 7.54 -8.18 1.80
C PHE A 27 8.87 -8.52 1.11
N TRP A 28 9.03 -8.15 -0.17
CA TRP A 28 10.27 -8.38 -0.91
C TRP A 28 11.47 -7.64 -0.30
N ILE A 29 11.27 -6.39 0.13
CA ILE A 29 12.30 -5.61 0.83
C ILE A 29 12.64 -6.29 2.16
N GLY A 30 11.64 -6.73 2.94
CA GLY A 30 11.87 -7.45 4.20
C GLY A 30 12.62 -8.75 4.00
N GLN A 31 12.30 -9.49 2.93
CA GLN A 31 13.02 -10.70 2.53
C GLN A 31 14.48 -10.40 2.16
N TRP A 32 14.74 -9.32 1.40
CA TRP A 32 16.09 -8.87 1.06
C TRP A 32 16.89 -8.42 2.30
N LEU A 33 16.25 -7.81 3.29
CA LEU A 33 16.89 -7.46 4.57
C LEU A 33 17.14 -8.67 5.48
N GLY A 34 16.73 -9.88 5.09
CA GLY A 34 16.90 -11.08 5.91
C GLY A 34 15.98 -11.13 7.12
N PHE A 35 14.87 -10.38 7.09
CA PHE A 35 13.76 -10.56 8.00
C PHE A 35 12.99 -11.79 7.56
N ASP A 36 13.44 -12.94 8.05
CA ASP A 36 12.79 -14.21 7.77
C ASP A 36 11.46 -14.27 8.54
N ILE A 37 10.38 -13.90 7.85
CA ILE A 37 9.01 -13.88 8.40
C ILE A 37 8.57 -15.30 8.81
N PHE A 38 9.20 -16.32 8.23
CA PHE A 38 8.92 -17.73 8.49
C PHE A 38 9.94 -18.38 9.44
N ALA A 39 10.91 -17.65 9.98
CA ALA A 39 11.79 -18.19 10.99
C ALA A 39 10.98 -18.65 12.22
N PRO A 40 11.19 -19.88 12.70
CA PRO A 40 10.43 -20.42 13.82
C PRO A 40 10.73 -19.67 15.11
N GLY A 41 9.66 -19.24 15.79
CA GLY A 41 9.69 -18.39 16.97
C GLY A 41 9.34 -16.94 16.62
N TYR A 42 8.47 -16.31 17.41
CA TYR A 42 8.11 -14.89 17.32
C TYR A 42 9.32 -13.98 17.61
N GLY A 43 10.37 -14.08 16.78
CA GLY A 43 11.59 -13.31 16.90
C GLY A 43 11.37 -11.89 16.39
N THR A 44 12.20 -10.96 16.86
CA THR A 44 12.19 -9.55 16.44
C THR A 44 12.20 -9.39 14.91
N LYS A 45 12.80 -10.34 14.17
CA LYS A 45 12.81 -10.39 12.70
C LYS A 45 11.43 -10.59 12.09
N THR A 46 10.62 -11.50 12.64
CA THR A 46 9.24 -11.74 12.18
C THR A 46 8.37 -10.50 12.42
N LEU A 47 8.53 -9.87 13.59
CA LEU A 47 7.80 -8.64 13.93
C LEU A 47 8.19 -7.48 13.02
N LEU A 48 9.49 -7.30 12.76
CA LEU A 48 10.00 -6.31 11.80
C LEU A 48 9.52 -6.58 10.39
N GLY A 49 9.49 -7.85 9.96
CA GLY A 49 8.98 -8.23 8.65
C GLY A 49 7.50 -7.87 8.47
N ILE A 50 6.64 -8.21 9.42
CA ILE A 50 5.22 -7.85 9.41
C ILE A 50 5.03 -6.33 9.41
N ALA A 51 5.80 -5.61 10.25
CA ALA A 51 5.76 -4.16 10.28
C ALA A 51 6.19 -3.54 8.95
N LEU A 52 7.21 -4.10 8.29
CA LEU A 52 7.68 -3.66 6.97
C LEU A 52 6.63 -3.89 5.88
N VAL A 53 5.97 -5.05 5.88
CA VAL A 53 4.88 -5.37 4.96
C VAL A 53 3.69 -4.44 5.18
N GLY A 54 3.31 -4.21 6.43
CA GLY A 54 2.23 -3.28 6.79
C GLY A 54 2.54 -1.83 6.37
N LEU A 55 3.78 -1.37 6.61
CA LEU A 55 4.25 -0.07 6.14
C LEU A 55 4.27 0.00 4.60
N GLY A 56 4.75 -1.05 3.93
CA GLY A 56 4.74 -1.15 2.47
C GLY A 56 3.32 -1.03 1.91
N GLY A 57 2.36 -1.76 2.48
CA GLY A 57 0.96 -1.70 2.05
C GLY A 57 0.34 -0.33 2.28
N GLY A 58 0.57 0.27 3.46
CA GLY A 58 0.11 1.62 3.78
C GLY A 58 0.69 2.69 2.83
N LEU A 59 1.99 2.62 2.52
CA LEU A 59 2.64 3.53 1.58
C LEU A 59 2.17 3.33 0.13
N GLY A 60 1.96 2.09 -0.30
CA GLY A 60 1.43 1.77 -1.63
C GLY A 60 0.01 2.28 -1.84
N LEU A 61 -0.84 2.14 -0.83
CA LEU A 61 -2.18 2.75 -0.82
C LEU A 61 -2.09 4.29 -0.89
N HIS A 62 -1.17 4.89 -0.13
CA HIS A 62 -0.99 6.34 -0.15
C HIS A 62 -0.50 6.85 -1.50
N ALA A 63 0.39 6.10 -2.17
CA ALA A 63 0.85 6.40 -3.51
C ALA A 63 -0.27 6.28 -4.56
N ALA A 64 -1.11 5.23 -4.47
CA ALA A 64 -2.27 5.06 -5.34
C ALA A 64 -3.28 6.21 -5.19
N ARG A 65 -3.62 6.60 -3.96
CA ARG A 65 -4.46 7.77 -3.70
C ARG A 65 -3.88 9.06 -4.27
N ARG A 66 -2.57 9.30 -4.07
CA ARG A 66 -1.90 10.49 -4.58
C ARG A 66 -1.90 10.52 -6.11
N TRP A 67 -1.71 9.36 -6.74
CA TRP A 67 -1.77 9.26 -8.20
C TRP A 67 -3.17 9.53 -8.76
N GLN A 68 -4.22 9.00 -8.12
CA GLN A 68 -5.61 9.32 -8.48
C GLN A 68 -5.90 10.81 -8.34
N ALA A 69 -5.48 11.44 -7.25
CA ALA A 69 -5.63 12.88 -7.04
C ALA A 69 -4.94 13.70 -8.14
N SER A 70 -3.70 13.35 -8.50
CA SER A 70 -2.97 14.03 -9.59
C SER A 70 -3.54 13.77 -10.99
N ARG A 71 -4.23 12.64 -11.22
CA ARG A 71 -4.94 12.39 -12.49
C ARG A 71 -6.22 13.21 -12.60
N ARG A 72 -6.95 13.39 -11.51
CA ARG A 72 -8.16 14.24 -11.46
C ARG A 72 -7.87 15.70 -11.77
N GLU A 73 -6.71 16.22 -11.39
CA GLU A 73 -6.27 17.58 -11.76
C GLU A 73 -6.02 17.75 -13.26
N ARG A 74 -5.82 16.65 -14.00
CA ARG A 74 -5.57 16.65 -15.45
C ARG A 74 -6.80 16.36 -16.31
N THR A 75 -7.98 16.20 -15.73
CA THR A 75 -9.25 16.17 -16.50
C THR A 75 -10.05 17.44 -16.21
N PRO A 76 -9.71 18.57 -16.87
CA PRO A 76 -10.63 19.68 -17.02
C PRO A 76 -11.57 19.36 -18.20
N ASP A 77 -12.84 19.07 -17.90
CA ASP A 77 -13.98 19.22 -18.83
C ASP A 77 -15.18 19.74 -18.03
#